data_AF-A0A8T4WST0-F1
#
_entry.id   AF-A0A8T4WST0-F1
#
_cell.length_a   1.000
_cell.length_b   1.000
_cell.length_c   1.000
_cell.angle_alpha   90.00
_cell.angle_beta   90.00
_cell.angle_gamma   90.00
#
_symmetry.space_group_name_H-M   'P 1'
#
loop_
_entity.id
_entity.type
_entity.pdbx_description
1 polymer ?
#
loop_
_entity_poly.entity_id
_entity_poly.type
_entity_poly.pdbx_seq_one_letter_code
_entity_poly.pdbx_strand_id
1 'polypeptide(L)'
;MEKRITLSQGAGGEHMDSLIKESILRYFKFDQDNSTIPLSMLDDSAVIDDIVFSTDSHTVKPIQFPGGDLGKLAVAGTVNDISVMGATPLALSAGFIIEEGLLHKTYDEIVK
;
A
#
# COMPACT_ATOMS: atom_id res chain seq x y z
N MET A 1 27.60 -11.50 -10.79
CA MET A 1 26.25 -11.39 -11.38
C MET A 1 25.54 -10.20 -10.75
N GLU A 2 24.87 -9.39 -11.56
CA GLU A 2 24.00 -8.34 -11.02
C GLU A 2 22.80 -8.95 -10.31
N LYS A 3 22.42 -8.36 -9.15
CA LYS A 3 21.27 -8.78 -8.36
C LYS A 3 20.00 -8.24 -9.06
N ARG A 4 19.00 -9.10 -9.26
CA ARG A 4 17.70 -8.72 -9.87
C ARG A 4 16.61 -8.73 -8.81
N ILE A 5 15.59 -7.89 -9.00
CA ILE A 5 14.38 -7.95 -8.18
C ILE A 5 13.59 -9.21 -8.53
N THR A 6 13.11 -9.92 -7.51
CA THR A 6 12.36 -11.17 -7.65
C THR A 6 10.95 -11.05 -7.07
N LEU A 7 10.05 -11.95 -7.46
CA LEU A 7 8.68 -12.01 -6.92
C LEU A 7 8.64 -12.16 -5.40
N SER A 8 9.61 -12.88 -4.82
CA SER A 8 9.67 -13.08 -3.37
C SER A 8 9.88 -11.79 -2.58
N GLN A 9 10.43 -10.75 -3.20
CA GLN A 9 10.64 -9.44 -2.57
C GLN A 9 9.38 -8.57 -2.58
N GLY A 10 8.30 -8.99 -3.25
CA GLY A 10 6.97 -8.35 -3.20
C GLY A 10 5.91 -9.23 -2.52
N ALA A 11 6.31 -10.25 -1.77
CA ALA A 11 5.41 -11.25 -1.20
C ALA A 11 5.09 -11.05 0.29
N GLY A 12 5.51 -9.93 0.91
CA GLY A 12 5.21 -9.63 2.31
C GLY A 12 6.11 -10.28 3.37
N GLY A 13 7.10 -11.09 2.98
CA GLY A 13 7.96 -11.84 3.91
C GLY A 13 9.35 -11.24 4.15
N GLU A 14 10.25 -12.05 4.72
CA GLU A 14 11.62 -11.67 5.10
C GLU A 14 12.43 -11.04 3.95
N HIS A 15 12.21 -11.51 2.72
CA HIS A 15 12.88 -10.96 1.53
C HIS A 15 12.43 -9.53 1.20
N MET A 16 11.17 -9.19 1.45
CA MET A 16 10.64 -7.83 1.30
C MET A 16 11.17 -6.93 2.41
N ASP A 17 11.13 -7.39 3.66
CA ASP A 17 11.70 -6.67 4.81
C ASP A 17 13.17 -6.30 4.59
N SER A 18 13.97 -7.27 4.12
CA SER A 18 15.38 -7.05 3.75
C SER A 18 15.53 -6.02 2.63
N LEU A 19 14.69 -6.07 1.59
CA LEU A 19 14.71 -5.08 0.50
C LEU A 19 14.43 -3.67 1.02
N ILE A 20 13.42 -3.52 1.88
CA ILE A 20 13.04 -2.23 2.46
C ILE A 20 14.18 -1.67 3.31
N LYS A 21 14.73 -2.47 4.24
CA LYS A 21 15.80 -2.02 5.14
C LYS A 21 17.10 -1.71 4.41
N GLU A 22 17.51 -2.57 3.48
CA GLU A 22 18.81 -2.42 2.81
C GLU A 22 18.80 -1.39 1.68
N SER A 23 17.64 -1.18 1.02
CA SER A 23 17.54 -0.32 -0.16
C SER A 23 16.71 0.93 0.12
N ILE A 24 15.49 0.81 0.63
CA ILE A 24 14.60 1.97 0.80
C ILE A 24 15.08 2.84 1.98
N LEU A 25 15.16 2.29 3.19
CA LEU A 25 15.57 3.06 4.38
C LEU A 25 17.00 3.62 4.28
N ARG A 26 17.85 2.98 3.46
CA ARG A 26 19.20 3.50 3.19
C ARG A 26 19.17 4.89 2.55
N TYR A 27 18.22 5.13 1.64
CA TYR A 27 18.11 6.38 0.89
C TYR A 27 17.05 7.34 1.46
N PHE A 28 16.00 6.80 2.07
CA PHE A 28 14.85 7.57 2.58
C PHE A 28 14.97 7.78 4.10
N LYS A 29 15.83 8.72 4.52
CA LYS A 29 16.02 9.09 5.93
C LYS A 29 15.18 10.30 6.30
N PHE A 30 13.87 10.11 6.34
CA PHE A 30 12.91 11.16 6.66
C PHE A 30 12.44 11.00 8.11
N ASP A 31 13.32 11.29 9.06
CA ASP A 31 12.96 11.42 10.46
C ASP A 31 12.84 12.92 10.76
N GLN A 32 11.60 13.42 10.80
CA GLN A 32 11.28 14.80 11.18
C GLN A 32 10.90 14.85 12.65
N ASP A 33 11.18 15.97 13.33
CA ASP A 33 10.95 16.11 14.78
C ASP A 33 9.48 15.94 15.18
N ASN A 34 8.54 16.20 14.27
CA ASN A 34 7.09 16.07 14.48
C ASN A 34 6.51 14.70 14.08
N SER A 35 7.34 13.77 13.61
CA SER A 35 6.92 12.43 13.23
C SER A 35 6.89 11.52 14.46
N THR A 36 5.69 11.15 14.91
CA THR A 36 5.54 10.20 16.03
C THR A 36 5.82 8.77 15.59
N ILE A 37 5.42 8.43 14.35
CA ILE A 37 5.71 7.12 13.73
C ILE A 37 6.38 7.39 12.37
N PRO A 38 7.72 7.42 12.32
CA PRO A 38 8.47 7.62 11.09
C PRO A 38 8.56 6.35 10.24
N LEU A 39 8.98 6.52 8.98
CA LEU A 39 9.18 5.42 8.03
C LEU A 39 10.12 4.33 8.57
N SER A 40 11.11 4.70 9.39
CA SER A 40 12.09 3.76 9.97
C SER A 40 11.48 2.73 10.92
N MET A 41 10.26 2.97 11.45
CA MET A 41 9.54 2.00 12.28
C MET A 41 8.87 0.89 11.47
N LEU A 42 8.63 1.10 10.17
CA LEU A 42 7.98 0.11 9.28
C LEU A 42 6.63 -0.41 9.82
N ASP A 43 5.83 0.49 10.39
CA ASP A 43 4.49 0.21 10.89
C ASP A 43 3.43 0.30 9.76
N ASP A 44 2.15 0.02 10.06
CA ASP A 44 1.05 0.05 9.08
C ASP A 44 0.77 1.45 8.51
N SER A 45 1.20 2.52 9.20
CA SER A 45 1.07 3.91 8.74
C SER A 45 2.14 4.82 9.35
N ALA A 46 2.41 5.94 8.68
CA ALA A 46 3.16 7.04 9.28
C ALA A 46 2.24 7.96 10.09
N VAL A 47 2.80 8.62 11.12
CA VAL A 47 2.06 9.60 11.94
C VAL A 47 2.86 10.88 12.09
N ILE A 48 2.31 11.99 11.58
CA ILE A 48 2.92 13.33 11.62
C ILE A 48 1.85 14.32 12.05
N ASP A 49 2.08 15.09 13.11
CA ASP A 49 1.12 16.08 13.65
C ASP A 49 -0.30 15.50 13.82
N ASP A 50 -0.42 14.32 14.42
CA ASP A 50 -1.66 13.54 14.62
C ASP A 50 -2.40 13.11 13.33
N ILE A 51 -1.80 13.33 12.16
CA ILE A 51 -2.30 12.81 10.89
C ILE A 51 -1.71 11.43 10.65
N VAL A 52 -2.59 10.43 10.57
CA VAL A 52 -2.22 9.07 10.15
C VAL A 52 -2.30 8.96 8.64
N PHE A 53 -1.22 8.51 8.02
CA PHE A 53 -1.09 8.43 6.57
C PHE A 53 -0.58 7.06 6.15
N SER A 54 -1.35 6.40 5.29
CA SER A 54 -1.01 5.11 4.70
C SER A 54 -1.27 5.11 3.20
N THR A 55 -0.61 4.20 2.51
CA THR A 55 -0.80 3.94 1.09
C THR A 55 -0.58 2.46 0.82
N ASP A 56 -1.39 1.89 -0.05
CA ASP A 56 -1.18 0.54 -0.57
C ASP A 56 -1.46 0.52 -2.08
N SER A 57 -0.88 -0.45 -2.77
CA SER A 57 -1.06 -0.67 -4.22
C SER A 57 -1.51 -2.10 -4.45
N HIS A 58 -2.64 -2.25 -5.16
CA HIS A 58 -3.31 -3.54 -5.27
C HIS A 58 -3.15 -4.11 -6.68
N THR A 59 -2.53 -5.29 -6.78
CA THR A 59 -2.26 -5.97 -8.06
C THR A 59 -2.86 -7.38 -8.11
N VAL A 60 -3.95 -7.62 -7.36
CA VAL A 60 -4.60 -8.93 -7.24
C VAL A 60 -5.10 -9.45 -8.59
N LYS A 61 -5.00 -10.77 -8.79
CA LYS A 61 -5.52 -11.48 -9.96
C LYS A 61 -6.25 -12.76 -9.51
N PRO A 62 -7.47 -13.04 -10.02
CA PRO A 62 -8.29 -12.18 -10.88
C PRO A 62 -8.73 -10.89 -10.17
N ILE A 63 -9.13 -9.86 -10.92
CA ILE A 63 -9.58 -8.57 -10.33
C ILE A 63 -10.99 -8.65 -9.71
N GLN A 64 -11.72 -9.73 -10.01
CA GLN A 64 -13.00 -10.10 -9.39
C GLN A 64 -12.89 -11.54 -8.90
N PHE A 65 -13.27 -11.79 -7.65
CA PHE A 65 -13.08 -13.09 -6.99
C PHE A 65 -14.23 -13.38 -6.00
N PRO A 66 -14.41 -14.64 -5.56
CA PRO A 66 -15.40 -14.95 -4.55
C PRO A 66 -15.19 -14.11 -3.27
N GLY A 67 -16.16 -13.26 -2.93
CA GLY A 67 -16.14 -12.42 -1.72
C GLY A 67 -15.71 -10.96 -1.92
N GLY A 68 -15.22 -10.59 -3.10
CA GLY A 68 -14.85 -9.21 -3.38
C GLY A 68 -14.20 -8.99 -4.75
N ASP A 69 -13.60 -7.82 -4.89
CA ASP A 69 -12.92 -7.38 -6.11
C ASP A 69 -11.76 -6.46 -5.72
N LEU A 70 -10.99 -6.03 -6.72
CA LEU A 70 -9.83 -5.15 -6.52
C LEU A 70 -10.21 -3.81 -5.88
N GLY A 71 -11.39 -3.26 -6.19
CA GLY A 71 -11.84 -1.98 -5.64
C GLY A 71 -12.19 -2.08 -4.17
N LYS A 72 -12.97 -3.10 -3.79
CA LYS A 72 -13.27 -3.41 -2.39
C LYS A 72 -12.00 -3.71 -1.59
N LEU A 73 -11.06 -4.47 -2.17
CA LEU A 73 -9.77 -4.75 -1.54
C LEU A 73 -8.97 -3.47 -1.32
N ALA A 74 -8.96 -2.58 -2.30
CA ALA A 74 -8.21 -1.33 -2.22
C ALA A 74 -8.72 -0.42 -1.10
N VAL A 75 -10.04 -0.25 -1.01
CA VAL A 75 -10.66 0.53 0.07
C VAL A 75 -10.44 -0.14 1.42
N ALA A 76 -10.74 -1.44 1.52
CA ALA A 76 -10.68 -2.14 2.80
C ALA A 76 -9.25 -2.22 3.37
N GLY A 77 -8.25 -2.49 2.53
CA GLY A 77 -6.84 -2.54 2.94
C GLY A 77 -6.40 -1.22 3.56
N THR A 78 -6.49 -0.13 2.82
CA THR A 78 -6.07 1.20 3.31
C THR A 78 -6.88 1.66 4.52
N VAL A 79 -8.20 1.41 4.56
CA VAL A 79 -9.03 1.74 5.73
C VAL A 79 -8.60 0.94 6.96
N ASN A 80 -8.27 -0.34 6.79
CA ASN A 80 -7.81 -1.19 7.88
C ASN A 80 -6.46 -0.69 8.42
N ASP A 81 -5.50 -0.37 7.56
CA ASP A 81 -4.18 0.14 7.97
C ASP A 81 -4.31 1.40 8.83
N ILE A 82 -5.17 2.35 8.43
CA ILE A 82 -5.45 3.55 9.24
C ILE A 82 -6.15 3.19 10.56
N SER A 83 -7.08 2.23 10.52
CA SER A 83 -7.90 1.88 11.68
C SER A 83 -7.11 1.14 12.76
N VAL A 84 -6.16 0.27 12.40
CA VAL A 84 -5.31 -0.46 13.37
C VAL A 84 -4.34 0.46 14.11
N MET A 85 -4.04 1.63 13.54
CA MET A 85 -3.30 2.70 14.22
C MET A 85 -4.15 3.49 15.22
N GLY A 86 -5.44 3.14 15.37
CA GLY A 86 -6.37 3.82 16.27
C GLY A 86 -6.94 5.13 15.73
N ALA A 87 -6.77 5.41 14.44
CA ALA A 87 -7.28 6.61 13.81
C ALA A 87 -8.63 6.39 13.11
N THR A 88 -9.37 7.49 12.92
CA THR A 88 -10.59 7.50 12.13
C THR A 88 -10.26 7.89 10.69
N PRO A 89 -10.53 7.04 9.68
CA PRO A 89 -10.30 7.41 8.28
C PRO A 89 -11.19 8.59 7.86
N LEU A 90 -10.58 9.62 7.26
CA LEU A 90 -11.28 10.86 6.87
C LEU A 90 -11.39 11.03 5.35
N ALA A 91 -10.41 10.56 4.60
CA ALA A 91 -10.34 10.71 3.16
C ALA A 91 -9.50 9.58 2.54
N LEU A 92 -9.73 9.32 1.26
CA LEU A 92 -8.95 8.39 0.45
C LEU A 92 -8.55 9.07 -0.86
N SER A 93 -7.33 8.82 -1.31
CA SER A 93 -6.91 9.07 -2.70
C SER A 93 -6.94 7.78 -3.48
N ALA A 94 -7.34 7.82 -4.77
CA ALA A 94 -7.33 6.66 -5.64
C ALA A 94 -6.53 6.95 -6.92
N GLY A 95 -5.50 6.14 -7.16
CA GLY A 95 -4.71 6.14 -8.39
C GLY A 95 -4.96 4.87 -9.18
N PHE A 96 -5.33 5.00 -10.46
CA PHE A 96 -5.60 3.86 -11.34
C PHE A 96 -4.54 3.73 -12.42
N ILE A 97 -4.00 2.52 -12.58
CA ILE A 97 -3.17 2.13 -13.74
C ILE A 97 -3.98 1.11 -14.53
N ILE A 98 -4.43 1.49 -15.73
CA ILE A 98 -5.38 0.71 -16.53
C ILE A 98 -4.71 0.30 -17.84
N GLU A 99 -4.74 -0.99 -18.14
CA GLU A 99 -4.26 -1.53 -19.41
C GLU A 99 -5.22 -1.18 -20.55
N GLU A 100 -4.66 -0.82 -21.72
CA GLU A 100 -5.43 -0.58 -22.93
C GLU A 100 -6.29 -1.81 -23.28
N GLY A 101 -7.56 -1.59 -23.59
CA GLY A 101 -8.50 -2.66 -23.96
C GLY A 101 -9.31 -3.26 -22.81
N LEU A 102 -9.14 -2.77 -21.56
CA LEU A 102 -10.05 -3.13 -20.47
C LEU A 102 -11.49 -2.74 -20.81
N LEU A 103 -12.44 -3.65 -20.56
CA LEU A 103 -13.86 -3.36 -20.76
C LEU A 103 -14.32 -2.28 -19.76
N HIS A 104 -14.97 -1.23 -20.28
CA HIS A 104 -15.58 -0.19 -19.45
C HIS A 104 -16.50 -0.75 -18.36
N LYS A 105 -17.30 -1.77 -18.68
CA LYS A 105 -18.15 -2.45 -17.70
C LYS A 105 -17.35 -2.98 -16.50
N THR A 106 -16.20 -3.60 -16.76
CA THR A 106 -15.35 -4.13 -15.70
C THR A 106 -14.74 -3.00 -14.88
N TYR A 107 -14.35 -1.89 -15.51
CA TYR A 107 -13.91 -0.69 -14.79
C TYR A 107 -15.00 -0.13 -13.87
N ASP A 108 -16.22 0.05 -14.39
CA ASP A 108 -17.36 0.57 -13.63
C ASP A 108 -17.71 -0.33 -12.43
N GLU A 109 -17.60 -1.65 -12.59
CA GLU A 109 -17.82 -2.62 -11.50
C GLU A 109 -16.78 -2.50 -10.38
N ILE A 110 -15.57 -2.04 -10.67
CA ILE A 110 -14.48 -1.86 -9.68
C ILE A 110 -14.58 -0.51 -8.96
N VAL A 111 -15.10 0.52 -9.63
CA VAL A 111 -15.22 1.88 -9.06
C VAL A 111 -16.48 2.07 -8.21
N LYS A 112 -17.52 1.25 -8.45
CA LYS A 112 -18.83 1.34 -7.80
C LYS A 112 -18.83 0.87 -6.34
#